data_AF-A0A5Y7AAK9-F1
#
_entry.id   AF-A0A5Y7AAK9-F1
#
_cell.length_a   1.000
_cell.length_b   1.000
_cell.length_c   1.000
_cell.angle_alpha   90.00
_cell.angle_beta   90.00
_cell.angle_gamma   90.00
#
_symmetry.space_group_name_H-M   'P 1'
#
loop_
_entity.id
_entity.type
_entity.pdbx_description
1 polymer ?
#
loop_
_entity_poly.entity_id
_entity_poly.type
_entity_poly.pdbx_seq_one_letter_code
_entity_poly.pdbx_strand_id
1 'polypeptide(L)'
;MKKTLIAAGVVIALGIVWTGGAWYTGKKLENHLAEMVTQANEQLKRTAPEAGVELSYQNYQRGVFSSHLQLVVKPVAGADTTWLKPGQSIVLDESVSHGPFPLAQLKTLNLIPSMASVKTTLVNNDAAKPLFDIAKGDTPFVINTRIGYGGDTRSDISLKPLNYENAGEKVAFSGGEFQLNADKDGNVVSLSGEAQSGLVDAVNEYNQKVQLTFNNLKTDGTSKLASFGERVGDQKLTLDKLSIAIEGKEMAVLEGMEIAGKSDLVNDGKTINSQLDYSLNSLKVQNQDLGSGKLTLKVGQIDGEAWHQFSQQYHAQTQALLNQPDVAQNPELYQQKVTEAFFSALPVLLKGDPVLTLAPLSWKNAKGETTLNLSLFLKDPATTTAQPQTLAQEVDRSVKSLDAKLAIPMDMAVEFMTQIAKLEGYQQDDAEKLAKQQVQGLSAMGQMFRLTTLKDNTIASSLQYANGQITLNGQKMPLEDFVGLFGMPALSVPDVPALPQQ
;
A
#
# COMPACT_ATOMS: atom_id res chain seq x y z
N MET A 1 -2.59 14.69 16.58
CA MET A 1 -2.08 15.81 15.77
C MET A 1 -1.09 15.37 14.68
N LYS A 2 -0.29 14.30 14.88
CA LYS A 2 0.67 13.81 13.86
C LYS A 2 0.06 12.96 12.71
N LYS A 3 -1.10 12.31 12.93
CA LYS A 3 -1.82 11.52 11.90
C LYS A 3 -2.55 12.38 10.84
N THR A 4 -2.94 13.61 11.20
CA THR A 4 -3.70 14.53 10.34
C THR A 4 -2.87 15.11 9.19
N LEU A 5 -1.55 15.25 9.39
CA LEU A 5 -0.63 15.83 8.40
C LEU A 5 -0.31 14.85 7.25
N ILE A 6 -0.26 13.55 7.53
CA ILE A 6 -0.01 12.51 6.52
C ILE A 6 -1.25 12.29 5.64
N ALA A 7 -2.45 12.37 6.23
CA ALA A 7 -3.73 12.26 5.50
C ALA A 7 -4.00 13.45 4.56
N ALA A 8 -3.60 14.68 4.95
CA ALA A 8 -3.75 15.86 4.11
C ALA A 8 -2.96 15.76 2.78
N GLY A 9 -1.80 15.07 2.78
CA GLY A 9 -0.99 14.84 1.58
C GLY A 9 -1.69 13.97 0.52
N VAL A 10 -2.46 12.96 0.96
CA VAL A 10 -3.23 12.08 0.07
C VAL A 10 -4.43 12.80 -0.55
N VAL A 11 -5.11 13.67 0.20
CA VAL A 11 -6.27 14.43 -0.31
C VAL A 11 -5.84 15.57 -1.24
N ILE A 12 -4.68 16.20 -1.00
CA ILE A 12 -4.08 17.14 -1.96
C ILE A 12 -3.73 16.41 -3.26
N ALA A 13 -3.20 15.19 -3.21
CA ALA A 13 -2.92 14.39 -4.40
C ALA A 13 -4.20 13.93 -5.15
N LEU A 14 -5.27 13.58 -4.42
CA LEU A 14 -6.57 13.18 -4.99
C LEU A 14 -7.36 14.35 -5.60
N GLY A 15 -7.20 15.57 -5.07
CA GLY A 15 -7.79 16.79 -5.66
C GLY A 15 -7.28 17.12 -7.07
N ILE A 16 -6.12 16.57 -7.47
CA ILE A 16 -5.42 16.86 -8.73
C ILE A 16 -5.97 16.04 -9.91
N VAL A 17 -6.64 14.91 -9.67
CA VAL A 17 -7.15 14.03 -10.73
C VAL A 17 -8.42 14.61 -11.40
N TRP A 18 -9.17 15.51 -10.75
CA TRP A 18 -10.54 15.83 -11.18
C TRP A 18 -10.73 17.18 -11.90
N THR A 19 -9.92 18.20 -11.60
CA THR A 19 -10.10 19.57 -12.12
C THR A 19 -9.92 19.71 -13.65
N GLY A 20 -9.44 18.64 -14.30
CA GLY A 20 -9.25 18.52 -15.74
C GLY A 20 -10.49 18.53 -16.62
N GLY A 21 -11.62 17.99 -16.14
CA GLY A 21 -12.87 17.92 -16.92
C GLY A 21 -13.53 19.29 -17.16
N ALA A 22 -13.09 20.34 -16.46
CA ALA A 22 -13.81 21.60 -16.32
C ALA A 22 -13.68 22.59 -17.50
N TRP A 23 -13.27 22.06 -18.63
CA TRP A 23 -12.30 22.74 -19.46
C TRP A 23 -12.88 23.61 -20.56
N TYR A 24 -14.17 23.56 -20.93
CA TYR A 24 -14.73 24.28 -22.10
C TYR A 24 -14.79 25.84 -22.02
N THR A 25 -13.69 26.50 -21.66
CA THR A 25 -13.25 27.88 -21.91
C THR A 25 -14.19 29.02 -21.50
N GLY A 26 -13.84 29.68 -20.39
CA GLY A 26 -14.01 31.12 -20.10
C GLY A 26 -15.43 31.67 -19.90
N LYS A 27 -16.36 31.34 -20.81
CA LYS A 27 -17.78 31.71 -20.72
C LYS A 27 -18.66 30.53 -20.28
N LYS A 28 -18.25 29.29 -20.55
CA LYS A 28 -18.90 28.10 -19.96
C LYS A 28 -18.39 27.80 -18.54
N LEU A 29 -17.14 28.16 -18.21
CA LEU A 29 -16.58 27.95 -16.87
C LEU A 29 -17.48 28.59 -15.81
N GLU A 30 -17.84 29.86 -15.97
CA GLU A 30 -18.77 30.58 -15.09
C GLU A 30 -20.14 29.88 -14.98
N ASN A 31 -20.71 29.45 -16.12
CA ASN A 31 -22.06 28.86 -16.16
C ASN A 31 -22.11 27.39 -15.68
N HIS A 32 -20.99 26.66 -15.71
CA HIS A 32 -20.93 25.23 -15.40
C HIS A 32 -20.05 24.94 -14.17
N LEU A 33 -19.49 25.95 -13.49
CA LEU A 33 -18.65 25.74 -12.31
C LEU A 33 -19.36 24.93 -11.23
N ALA A 34 -20.64 25.21 -11.03
CA ALA A 34 -21.49 24.44 -10.13
C ALA A 34 -21.63 22.97 -10.57
N GLU A 35 -21.85 22.71 -11.86
CA GLU A 35 -21.99 21.35 -12.39
C GLU A 35 -20.66 20.58 -12.29
N MET A 36 -19.54 21.21 -12.61
CA MET A 36 -18.21 20.58 -12.56
C MET A 36 -17.82 20.21 -11.13
N VAL A 37 -18.11 21.10 -10.18
CA VAL A 37 -17.96 20.80 -8.75
C VAL A 37 -18.93 19.71 -8.29
N THR A 38 -20.13 19.65 -8.85
CA THR A 38 -21.09 18.57 -8.56
C THR A 38 -20.55 17.23 -9.05
N GLN A 39 -20.09 17.15 -10.29
CA GLN A 39 -19.45 15.97 -10.85
C GLN A 39 -18.19 15.58 -10.05
N ALA A 40 -17.40 16.56 -9.58
CA ALA A 40 -16.26 16.33 -8.68
C ALA A 40 -16.66 15.64 -7.39
N ASN A 41 -17.71 16.14 -6.75
CA ASN A 41 -18.23 15.54 -5.55
C ASN A 41 -18.83 14.14 -5.80
N GLU A 42 -19.47 13.90 -6.94
CA GLU A 42 -19.95 12.57 -7.30
C GLU A 42 -18.80 11.57 -7.45
N GLN A 43 -17.70 11.97 -8.07
CA GLN A 43 -16.54 11.09 -8.16
C GLN A 43 -15.83 10.90 -6.82
N LEU A 44 -15.65 11.97 -6.05
CA LEU A 44 -15.07 11.86 -4.70
C LEU A 44 -15.88 10.84 -3.88
N LYS A 45 -17.21 10.87 -3.95
CA LYS A 45 -18.08 9.87 -3.31
C LYS A 45 -17.92 8.45 -3.86
N ARG A 46 -17.61 8.29 -5.15
CA ARG A 46 -17.41 6.97 -5.76
C ARG A 46 -16.04 6.38 -5.50
N THR A 47 -15.00 7.21 -5.46
CA THR A 47 -13.60 6.77 -5.50
C THR A 47 -12.87 6.93 -4.17
N ALA A 48 -13.30 7.88 -3.33
CA ALA A 48 -12.73 8.14 -2.02
C ALA A 48 -13.83 8.58 -1.02
N PRO A 49 -14.92 7.81 -0.85
CA PRO A 49 -15.98 8.13 0.10
C PRO A 49 -15.46 8.36 1.53
N GLU A 50 -14.38 7.66 1.91
CA GLU A 50 -13.73 7.76 3.21
C GLU A 50 -13.03 9.10 3.45
N ALA A 51 -12.76 9.91 2.42
CA ALA A 51 -12.16 11.22 2.59
C ALA A 51 -13.07 12.17 3.38
N GLY A 52 -14.39 11.93 3.37
CA GLY A 52 -15.36 12.66 4.16
C GLY A 52 -15.39 14.17 3.87
N VAL A 53 -14.99 14.56 2.67
CA VAL A 53 -14.91 15.97 2.24
C VAL A 53 -15.74 16.20 0.98
N GLU A 54 -16.22 17.43 0.84
CA GLU A 54 -16.81 17.97 -0.37
C GLU A 54 -15.96 19.13 -0.90
N LEU A 55 -15.99 19.27 -2.22
CA LEU A 55 -15.43 20.40 -2.95
C LEU A 55 -16.51 21.46 -3.16
N SER A 56 -16.10 22.72 -3.04
CA SER A 56 -16.88 23.88 -3.47
C SER A 56 -15.95 24.93 -4.05
N TYR A 57 -16.49 26.07 -4.50
CA TYR A 57 -15.69 27.16 -5.02
C TYR A 57 -16.18 28.51 -4.49
N GLN A 58 -15.28 29.50 -4.49
CA GLN A 58 -15.58 30.88 -4.12
C GLN A 58 -14.70 31.87 -4.91
N ASN A 59 -15.00 33.16 -4.78
CA ASN A 59 -14.17 34.26 -5.29
C ASN A 59 -13.84 34.15 -6.80
N TYR A 60 -14.78 33.65 -7.62
CA TYR A 60 -14.59 33.55 -9.06
C TYR A 60 -14.50 34.95 -9.70
N GLN A 61 -13.42 35.19 -10.44
CA GLN A 61 -13.16 36.41 -11.18
C GLN A 61 -12.78 36.07 -12.62
N ARG A 62 -13.60 36.51 -13.57
CA ARG A 62 -13.37 36.27 -15.00
C ARG A 62 -12.55 37.39 -15.63
N GLY A 63 -11.51 37.02 -16.37
CA GLY A 63 -10.79 37.89 -17.30
C GLY A 63 -10.90 37.43 -18.76
N VAL A 64 -10.13 38.06 -19.65
CA VAL A 64 -10.20 37.80 -21.10
C VAL A 64 -9.38 36.57 -21.52
N PHE A 65 -8.18 36.40 -20.96
CA PHE A 65 -7.28 35.26 -21.23
C PHE A 65 -6.92 34.47 -19.97
N SER A 66 -7.51 34.87 -18.84
CA SER A 66 -7.30 34.25 -17.55
C SER A 66 -8.50 34.47 -16.65
N SER A 67 -8.82 33.46 -15.85
CA SER A 67 -9.75 33.56 -14.73
C SER A 67 -9.02 33.21 -13.43
N HIS A 68 -9.58 33.65 -12.31
CA HIS A 68 -9.13 33.31 -10.97
C HIS A 68 -10.31 32.76 -10.17
N LEU A 69 -10.07 31.75 -9.33
CA LEU A 69 -11.04 31.25 -8.37
C LEU A 69 -10.34 30.60 -7.20
N GLN A 70 -11.10 30.33 -6.14
CA GLN A 70 -10.64 29.51 -5.04
C GLN A 70 -11.50 28.26 -4.94
N LEU A 71 -10.85 27.10 -4.89
CA LEU A 71 -11.51 25.85 -4.52
C LEU A 71 -11.44 25.69 -3.01
N VAL A 72 -12.54 25.26 -2.41
CA VAL A 72 -12.67 25.10 -0.97
C VAL A 72 -13.07 23.66 -0.68
N VAL A 73 -12.14 22.93 -0.08
CA VAL A 73 -12.34 21.57 0.42
C VAL A 73 -12.79 21.66 1.87
N LYS A 74 -13.93 21.06 2.19
CA LYS A 74 -14.54 21.13 3.52
C LYS A 74 -15.17 19.79 3.91
N PRO A 75 -15.33 19.51 5.21
CA PRO A 75 -16.06 18.35 5.70
C PRO A 75 -17.45 18.22 5.08
N VAL A 76 -17.85 17.00 4.75
CA VAL A 76 -19.28 16.68 4.51
C VAL A 76 -20.02 16.81 5.84
N ALA A 77 -21.20 17.45 5.83
CA ALA A 77 -22.01 17.61 7.03
C ALA A 77 -22.42 16.25 7.61
N GLY A 78 -22.17 16.04 8.91
CA GLY A 78 -22.45 14.77 9.60
C GLY A 78 -21.45 13.65 9.33
N ALA A 79 -20.32 13.93 8.64
CA ALA A 79 -19.23 12.98 8.51
C ALA A 79 -18.39 12.95 9.80
N ASP A 80 -18.40 11.82 10.50
CA ASP A 80 -17.63 11.62 11.74
C ASP A 80 -16.14 11.32 11.48
N THR A 81 -15.77 11.02 10.23
CA THR A 81 -14.45 10.48 9.83
C THR A 81 -13.60 11.40 8.96
N THR A 82 -13.82 12.71 9.01
CA THR A 82 -12.98 13.67 8.25
C THR A 82 -11.75 14.12 9.04
N TRP A 83 -10.61 14.28 8.34
CA TRP A 83 -9.37 14.85 8.88
C TRP A 83 -9.46 16.37 9.10
N LEU A 84 -10.48 17.02 8.52
CA LEU A 84 -10.82 18.43 8.76
C LEU A 84 -11.89 18.54 9.84
N LYS A 85 -11.65 19.35 10.88
CA LYS A 85 -12.68 19.55 11.91
C LYS A 85 -13.88 20.31 11.34
N PRO A 86 -15.09 20.14 11.88
CA PRO A 86 -16.24 20.97 11.53
C PRO A 86 -15.89 22.46 11.58
N GLY A 87 -16.20 23.19 10.50
CA GLY A 87 -15.87 24.60 10.34
C GLY A 87 -14.47 24.91 9.78
N GLN A 88 -13.58 23.91 9.66
CA GLN A 88 -12.32 24.05 8.94
C GLN A 88 -12.50 23.83 7.42
N SER A 89 -11.62 24.44 6.63
CA SER A 89 -11.53 24.20 5.20
C SER A 89 -10.07 24.25 4.76
N ILE A 90 -9.75 23.57 3.67
CA ILE A 90 -8.53 23.84 2.89
C ILE A 90 -8.94 24.64 1.67
N VAL A 91 -8.20 25.71 1.40
CA VAL A 91 -8.47 26.57 0.25
C VAL A 91 -7.30 26.48 -0.72
N LEU A 92 -7.62 26.18 -1.97
CA LEU A 92 -6.69 26.14 -3.10
C LEU A 92 -6.95 27.37 -3.98
N ASP A 93 -5.91 28.12 -4.28
CA ASP A 93 -5.95 29.27 -5.17
C ASP A 93 -5.64 28.83 -6.59
N GLU A 94 -6.57 29.09 -7.51
CA GLU A 94 -6.53 28.62 -8.89
C GLU A 94 -6.38 29.80 -9.86
N SER A 95 -5.26 29.85 -10.57
CA SER A 95 -5.07 30.76 -11.70
C SER A 95 -5.22 30.01 -13.01
N VAL A 96 -6.30 30.28 -13.73
CA VAL A 96 -6.68 29.55 -14.95
C VAL A 96 -6.36 30.42 -16.16
N SER A 97 -5.28 30.12 -16.90
CA SER A 97 -5.04 30.71 -18.22
C SER A 97 -5.78 29.91 -19.28
N HIS A 98 -6.52 30.57 -20.17
CA HIS A 98 -7.35 29.92 -21.18
C HIS A 98 -7.24 30.60 -22.55
N GLY A 99 -7.55 29.85 -23.60
CA GLY A 99 -7.36 30.24 -25.00
C GLY A 99 -6.63 29.13 -25.77
N PRO A 100 -6.50 29.20 -27.10
CA PRO A 100 -5.91 28.12 -27.91
C PRO A 100 -4.44 27.85 -27.62
N PHE A 101 -3.75 28.85 -27.06
CA PHE A 101 -2.41 28.78 -26.52
C PHE A 101 -2.38 29.54 -25.20
N PRO A 102 -2.63 28.88 -24.06
CA PRO A 102 -2.66 29.54 -22.76
C PRO A 102 -1.36 30.31 -22.52
N LEU A 103 -1.47 31.60 -22.18
CA LEU A 103 -0.30 32.49 -22.03
C LEU A 103 0.69 31.95 -20.99
N ALA A 104 0.20 31.24 -19.96
CA ALA A 104 1.05 30.58 -18.97
C ALA A 104 1.99 29.53 -19.58
N GLN A 105 1.56 28.80 -20.61
CA GLN A 105 2.37 27.80 -21.31
C GLN A 105 3.33 28.43 -22.31
N LEU A 106 2.95 29.53 -22.97
CA LEU A 106 3.86 30.26 -23.85
C LEU A 106 5.07 30.81 -23.09
N LYS A 107 4.90 31.21 -21.82
CA LYS A 107 6.01 31.65 -20.95
C LYS A 107 7.02 30.55 -20.65
N THR A 108 6.61 29.28 -20.71
CA THR A 108 7.49 28.12 -20.54
C THR A 108 7.93 27.51 -21.87
N LEU A 109 7.75 28.24 -22.99
CA LEU A 109 8.04 27.80 -24.37
C LEU A 109 7.28 26.54 -24.78
N ASN A 110 6.17 26.23 -24.11
CA ASN A 110 5.29 25.13 -24.48
C ASN A 110 4.27 25.62 -25.50
N LEU A 111 4.43 25.18 -26.75
CA LEU A 111 3.58 25.54 -27.89
C LEU A 111 2.48 24.50 -28.18
N ILE A 112 2.25 23.56 -27.27
CA ILE A 112 1.23 22.52 -27.46
C ILE A 112 -0.16 23.17 -27.31
N PRO A 113 -1.04 23.09 -28.33
CA PRO A 113 -2.41 23.60 -28.22
C PRO A 113 -3.14 22.91 -27.07
N SER A 114 -3.74 23.71 -26.21
CA SER A 114 -4.51 23.28 -25.04
C SER A 114 -5.58 24.32 -24.78
N MET A 115 -6.76 23.98 -24.25
CA MET A 115 -7.75 25.04 -23.96
C MET A 115 -7.60 25.69 -22.59
N ALA A 116 -6.85 25.09 -21.65
CA ALA A 116 -6.47 25.76 -20.41
C ALA A 116 -5.16 25.25 -19.80
N SER A 117 -4.57 26.14 -19.00
CA SER A 117 -3.49 25.87 -18.07
C SER A 117 -3.89 26.41 -16.70
N VAL A 118 -3.88 25.56 -15.69
CA VAL A 118 -4.25 25.90 -14.31
C VAL A 118 -3.00 25.88 -13.45
N LYS A 119 -2.76 26.95 -12.71
CA LYS A 119 -1.76 26.99 -11.63
C LYS A 119 -2.50 26.95 -10.30
N THR A 120 -2.28 25.89 -9.54
CA THR A 120 -2.85 25.68 -8.21
C THR A 120 -1.80 25.94 -7.14
N THR A 121 -2.16 26.69 -6.11
CA THR A 121 -1.35 26.91 -4.90
C THR A 121 -2.20 26.80 -3.64
N LEU A 122 -1.59 26.48 -2.50
CA LEU A 122 -2.31 26.44 -1.23
C LEU A 122 -2.53 27.87 -0.71
N VAL A 123 -3.69 28.16 -0.13
CA VAL A 123 -3.92 29.40 0.60
C VAL A 123 -3.55 29.22 2.07
N ASN A 124 -2.84 30.21 2.63
CA ASN A 124 -2.52 30.24 4.06
C ASN A 124 -3.75 30.64 4.88
N ASN A 125 -4.61 29.67 5.17
CA ASN A 125 -5.74 29.80 6.07
C ASN A 125 -5.52 29.00 7.37
N ASP A 126 -6.41 29.11 8.35
CA ASP A 126 -6.24 28.52 9.68
C ASP A 126 -5.89 27.01 9.67
N ALA A 127 -6.46 26.25 8.74
CA ALA A 127 -6.18 24.81 8.63
C ALA A 127 -4.83 24.51 7.94
N ALA A 128 -4.39 25.34 7.01
CA ALA A 128 -3.11 25.20 6.30
C ALA A 128 -1.93 25.87 7.02
N LYS A 129 -2.20 26.75 7.99
CA LYS A 129 -1.18 27.55 8.69
C LYS A 129 0.01 26.74 9.22
N PRO A 130 -0.16 25.57 9.86
CA PRO A 130 0.99 24.78 10.33
C PRO A 130 1.95 24.39 9.20
N LEU A 131 1.43 24.10 8.01
CA LEU A 131 2.25 23.75 6.84
C LEU A 131 2.98 24.97 6.29
N PHE A 132 2.35 26.14 6.29
CA PHE A 132 3.00 27.41 5.95
C PHE A 132 4.08 27.80 6.95
N ASP A 133 3.87 27.56 8.25
CA ASP A 133 4.88 27.82 9.28
C ASP A 133 6.13 26.94 9.03
N ILE A 134 5.94 25.68 8.63
CA ILE A 134 7.03 24.77 8.20
C ILE A 134 7.70 25.25 6.91
N ALA A 135 6.91 25.76 5.95
CA ALA A 135 7.38 26.33 4.69
C ALA A 135 7.89 27.78 4.82
N LYS A 136 8.02 28.32 6.04
CA LYS A 136 8.46 29.70 6.31
C LYS A 136 7.65 30.78 5.59
N GLY A 137 6.36 30.54 5.41
CA GLY A 137 5.42 31.45 4.75
C GLY A 137 5.31 31.25 3.24
N ASP A 138 6.17 30.44 2.61
CA ASP A 138 6.04 30.09 1.19
C ASP A 138 4.98 29.01 0.95
N THR A 139 4.49 28.91 -0.29
CA THR A 139 3.58 27.82 -0.67
C THR A 139 4.34 26.48 -0.62
N PRO A 140 3.81 25.46 0.06
CA PRO A 140 4.48 24.16 0.21
C PRO A 140 4.53 23.35 -1.09
N PHE A 141 3.67 23.68 -2.06
CA PHE A 141 3.67 23.08 -3.39
C PHE A 141 3.12 24.06 -4.44
N VAL A 142 3.39 23.75 -5.70
CA VAL A 142 2.76 24.38 -6.87
C VAL A 142 2.41 23.27 -7.85
N ILE A 143 1.18 23.29 -8.36
CA ILE A 143 0.75 22.34 -9.39
C ILE A 143 0.43 23.13 -10.65
N ASN A 144 0.97 22.70 -11.79
CA ASN A 144 0.64 23.25 -13.09
C ASN A 144 -0.05 22.17 -13.93
N THR A 145 -1.35 22.33 -14.14
CA THR A 145 -2.17 21.40 -14.91
C THR A 145 -2.46 21.96 -16.28
N ARG A 146 -2.03 21.25 -17.33
CA ARG A 146 -2.49 21.48 -18.69
C ARG A 146 -3.70 20.60 -18.97
N ILE A 147 -4.66 21.18 -19.67
CA ILE A 147 -5.83 20.45 -20.17
C ILE A 147 -5.88 20.54 -21.69
N GLY A 148 -5.72 19.38 -22.34
CA GLY A 148 -5.62 19.21 -23.78
C GLY A 148 -6.97 19.25 -24.50
N TYR A 149 -6.93 19.34 -25.84
CA TYR A 149 -8.16 19.44 -26.64
C TYR A 149 -9.11 18.24 -26.56
N GLY A 150 -8.59 17.09 -26.15
CA GLY A 150 -9.36 15.87 -25.90
C GLY A 150 -9.93 15.75 -24.50
N GLY A 151 -9.66 16.71 -23.60
CA GLY A 151 -10.00 16.65 -22.17
C GLY A 151 -8.97 15.88 -21.33
N ASP A 152 -7.91 15.36 -21.93
CA ASP A 152 -6.78 14.76 -21.22
C ASP A 152 -6.03 15.81 -20.40
N THR A 153 -5.45 15.37 -19.28
CA THR A 153 -4.68 16.24 -18.40
C THR A 153 -3.27 15.77 -18.15
N ARG A 154 -2.41 16.76 -17.91
CA ARG A 154 -1.06 16.59 -17.39
C ARG A 154 -0.83 17.63 -16.31
N SER A 155 -0.51 17.16 -15.11
CA SER A 155 -0.22 17.97 -13.94
C SER A 155 1.24 17.77 -13.55
N ASP A 156 2.04 18.84 -13.66
CA ASP A 156 3.40 18.88 -13.12
C ASP A 156 3.32 19.46 -11.69
N ILE A 157 3.65 18.64 -10.70
CA ILE A 157 3.52 18.88 -9.26
C ILE A 157 4.92 19.11 -8.68
N SER A 158 5.17 20.33 -8.21
CA SER A 158 6.42 20.74 -7.58
C SER A 158 6.20 20.90 -6.08
N LEU A 159 6.72 19.96 -5.28
CA LEU A 159 6.78 20.07 -3.83
C LEU A 159 8.00 20.91 -3.46
N LYS A 160 7.79 21.97 -2.67
CA LYS A 160 8.87 22.89 -2.31
C LYS A 160 9.72 22.34 -1.17
N PRO A 161 11.01 22.71 -1.11
CA PRO A 161 11.86 22.37 0.02
C PRO A 161 11.27 22.90 1.32
N LEU A 162 11.34 22.09 2.37
CA LEU A 162 10.88 22.46 3.71
C LEU A 162 12.07 22.41 4.65
N ASN A 163 12.15 23.37 5.57
CA ASN A 163 13.18 23.38 6.61
C ASN A 163 12.63 24.03 7.87
N TYR A 164 12.21 23.19 8.81
CA TYR A 164 11.61 23.59 10.08
C TYR A 164 12.41 23.01 11.23
N GLU A 165 12.61 23.83 12.27
CA GLU A 165 13.29 23.42 13.49
C GLU A 165 12.65 24.17 14.67
N ASN A 166 12.07 23.43 15.62
CA ASN A 166 11.48 24.00 16.82
C ASN A 166 11.42 22.96 17.95
N ALA A 167 11.82 23.34 19.17
CA ALA A 167 11.64 22.56 20.40
C ALA A 167 12.07 21.07 20.30
N GLY A 168 13.15 20.76 19.56
CA GLY A 168 13.67 19.40 19.38
C GLY A 168 13.05 18.62 18.22
N GLU A 169 12.03 19.16 17.56
CA GLU A 169 11.48 18.66 16.30
C GLU A 169 12.15 19.36 15.12
N LYS A 170 12.58 18.57 14.13
CA LYS A 170 13.23 19.06 12.92
C LYS A 170 12.62 18.35 11.72
N VAL A 171 12.30 19.11 10.69
CA VAL A 171 11.87 18.58 9.39
C VAL A 171 12.72 19.26 8.33
N ALA A 172 13.46 18.47 7.56
CA ALA A 172 14.13 18.95 6.36
C ALA A 172 13.69 18.09 5.19
N PHE A 173 13.29 18.72 4.09
CA PHE A 173 12.85 18.03 2.88
C PHE A 173 13.41 18.78 1.68
N SER A 174 14.02 18.06 0.73
CA SER A 174 14.64 18.67 -0.45
C SER A 174 13.64 19.20 -1.48
N GLY A 175 12.34 18.95 -1.29
CA GLY A 175 11.36 19.07 -2.36
C GLY A 175 11.31 17.81 -3.23
N GLY A 176 10.40 17.81 -4.19
CA GLY A 176 10.19 16.72 -5.13
C GLY A 176 9.38 17.17 -6.33
N GLU A 177 9.55 16.49 -7.45
CA GLU A 177 8.87 16.78 -8.70
C GLU A 177 8.13 15.52 -9.16
N PHE A 178 6.83 15.68 -9.40
CA PHE A 178 5.95 14.59 -9.81
C PHE A 178 5.12 15.02 -11.02
N GLN A 179 4.75 14.04 -11.84
CA GLN A 179 3.89 14.22 -12.99
C GLN A 179 2.73 13.24 -12.90
N LEU A 180 1.52 13.80 -12.93
CA LEU A 180 0.28 13.05 -12.98
C LEU A 180 -0.36 13.28 -14.35
N ASN A 181 -0.66 12.21 -15.08
CA ASN A 181 -1.45 12.28 -16.31
C ASN A 181 -2.75 11.52 -16.12
N ALA A 182 -3.84 12.02 -16.69
CA ALA A 182 -5.12 11.32 -16.72
C ALA A 182 -5.80 11.53 -18.08
N ASP A 183 -6.49 10.52 -18.58
CA ASP A 183 -7.38 10.69 -19.73
C ASP A 183 -8.63 11.52 -19.35
N LYS A 184 -9.45 11.85 -20.35
CA LYS A 184 -10.64 12.68 -20.16
C LYS A 184 -11.67 12.12 -19.18
N ASP A 185 -11.69 10.81 -18.98
CA ASP A 185 -12.67 10.11 -18.15
C ASP A 185 -12.08 9.67 -16.79
N GLY A 186 -10.77 9.89 -16.57
CA GLY A 186 -10.04 9.36 -15.42
C GLY A 186 -9.84 7.83 -15.45
N ASN A 187 -10.12 7.19 -16.59
CA ASN A 187 -10.00 5.74 -16.73
C ASN A 187 -8.53 5.35 -16.67
N VAL A 188 -7.69 5.96 -17.52
CA VAL A 188 -6.23 5.78 -17.50
C VAL A 188 -5.58 6.92 -16.72
N VAL A 189 -4.74 6.55 -15.74
CA VAL A 189 -3.97 7.49 -14.91
C VAL A 189 -2.53 6.99 -14.78
N SER A 190 -1.56 7.90 -14.88
CA SER A 190 -0.15 7.62 -14.60
C SER A 190 0.43 8.61 -13.60
N LEU A 191 1.28 8.15 -12.69
CA LEU A 191 2.04 8.97 -11.76
C LEU A 191 3.52 8.59 -11.87
N SER A 192 4.38 9.56 -12.09
CA SER A 192 5.83 9.39 -11.98
C SER A 192 6.47 10.56 -11.25
N GLY A 193 7.63 10.36 -10.64
CA GLY A 193 8.32 11.45 -9.95
C GLY A 193 9.39 10.99 -8.99
N GLU A 194 10.06 11.96 -8.38
CA GLU A 194 11.12 11.71 -7.42
C GLU A 194 11.24 12.79 -6.34
N ALA A 195 11.78 12.40 -5.19
CA ALA A 195 12.21 13.28 -4.12
C ALA A 195 13.58 12.85 -3.61
N GLN A 196 14.53 13.78 -3.57
CA GLN A 196 15.95 13.46 -3.34
C GLN A 196 16.25 13.11 -1.88
N SER A 197 15.65 13.79 -0.92
CA SER A 197 15.87 13.51 0.50
C SER A 197 14.81 14.09 1.41
N GLY A 198 14.65 13.45 2.56
CA GLY A 198 13.90 14.00 3.68
C GLY A 198 14.46 13.51 5.01
N LEU A 199 14.28 14.33 6.04
CA LEU A 199 14.69 14.09 7.41
C LEU A 199 13.57 14.55 8.33
N VAL A 200 13.21 13.70 9.28
CA VAL A 200 12.26 14.01 10.34
C VAL A 200 12.85 13.58 11.68
N ASP A 201 12.97 14.53 12.60
CA ASP A 201 13.23 14.29 14.01
C ASP A 201 11.88 14.23 14.75
N ALA A 202 11.64 13.14 15.46
CA ALA A 202 10.49 12.94 16.32
C ALA A 202 10.93 12.40 17.68
N VAL A 203 10.00 12.36 18.63
CA VAL A 203 10.21 11.75 19.95
C VAL A 203 9.33 10.50 20.04
N ASN A 204 9.91 9.36 20.45
CA ASN A 204 9.18 8.11 20.64
C ASN A 204 8.48 8.05 22.02
N GLU A 205 7.79 6.95 22.31
CA GLU A 205 7.05 6.74 23.56
C GLU A 205 7.96 6.70 24.81
N TYR A 206 9.26 6.46 24.62
CA TYR A 206 10.27 6.47 25.67
C TYR A 206 10.95 7.83 25.84
N ASN A 207 10.41 8.87 25.21
CA ASN A 207 10.96 10.22 25.22
C ASN A 207 12.37 10.32 24.60
N GLN A 208 12.71 9.42 23.67
CA GLN A 208 13.97 9.42 22.94
C GLN A 208 13.81 10.12 21.59
N LYS A 209 14.84 10.87 21.18
CA LYS A 209 14.93 11.51 19.87
C LYS A 209 15.20 10.45 18.80
N VAL A 210 14.23 10.28 17.91
CA VAL A 210 14.31 9.41 16.73
C VAL A 210 14.44 10.27 15.49
N GLN A 211 15.48 10.04 14.71
CA GLN A 211 15.68 10.65 13.40
C GLN A 211 15.44 9.62 12.31
N LEU A 212 14.56 9.95 11.37
CA LEU A 212 14.33 9.19 10.15
C LEU A 212 14.86 10.00 8.98
N THR A 213 15.73 9.40 8.16
CA THR A 213 16.24 10.02 6.93
C THR A 213 16.02 9.09 5.76
N PHE A 214 15.56 9.63 4.63
CA PHE A 214 15.48 8.88 3.37
C PHE A 214 16.25 9.59 2.26
N ASN A 215 16.72 8.84 1.27
CA ASN A 215 17.38 9.35 0.08
C ASN A 215 16.82 8.70 -1.19
N ASN A 216 16.63 9.53 -2.22
CA ASN A 216 16.20 9.18 -3.57
C ASN A 216 14.97 8.26 -3.60
N LEU A 217 13.83 8.82 -3.22
CA LEU A 217 12.54 8.21 -3.47
C LEU A 217 12.16 8.42 -4.93
N LYS A 218 11.82 7.35 -5.65
CA LYS A 218 11.25 7.44 -7.00
C LYS A 218 10.01 6.60 -7.12
N THR A 219 9.06 7.08 -7.91
CA THR A 219 7.85 6.34 -8.25
C THR A 219 7.59 6.45 -9.75
N ASP A 220 7.07 5.38 -10.31
CA ASP A 220 6.55 5.32 -11.67
C ASP A 220 5.39 4.34 -11.69
N GLY A 221 4.24 4.71 -12.23
CA GLY A 221 3.10 3.83 -12.25
C GLY A 221 2.03 4.29 -13.22
N THR A 222 1.31 3.30 -13.74
CA THR A 222 0.17 3.48 -14.63
C THR A 222 -0.97 2.58 -14.16
N SER A 223 -2.21 3.05 -14.28
CA SER A 223 -3.38 2.26 -13.96
C SER A 223 -4.52 2.59 -14.90
N LYS A 224 -5.39 1.61 -15.12
CA LYS A 224 -6.62 1.73 -15.90
C LYS A 224 -7.81 1.20 -15.12
N LEU A 225 -8.97 1.79 -15.31
CA LEU A 225 -10.24 1.27 -14.79
C LEU A 225 -10.71 0.09 -15.65
N ALA A 226 -10.93 -1.06 -15.03
CA ALA A 226 -11.50 -2.24 -15.68
C ALA A 226 -13.02 -2.13 -15.81
N SER A 227 -13.64 -2.97 -16.65
CA SER A 227 -15.09 -2.94 -16.91
C SER A 227 -15.95 -3.22 -15.68
N PHE A 228 -15.39 -3.89 -14.66
CA PHE A 228 -16.03 -4.19 -13.38
C PHE A 228 -15.76 -3.10 -12.30
N GLY A 229 -15.21 -1.94 -12.68
CA GLY A 229 -15.12 -0.77 -11.79
C GLY A 229 -13.89 -0.70 -10.88
N GLU A 230 -12.90 -1.56 -11.10
CA GLU A 230 -11.69 -1.66 -10.27
C GLU A 230 -10.44 -1.31 -11.08
N ARG A 231 -9.40 -0.76 -10.43
CA ARG A 231 -8.17 -0.33 -11.13
C ARG A 231 -7.15 -1.47 -11.21
N VAL A 232 -6.51 -1.60 -12.37
CA VAL A 232 -5.39 -2.53 -12.62
C VAL A 232 -4.25 -1.79 -13.34
N GLY A 233 -3.02 -2.25 -13.20
CA GLY A 233 -1.87 -1.68 -13.89
C GLY A 233 -0.53 -1.98 -13.22
N ASP A 234 0.47 -1.19 -13.56
CA ASP A 234 1.86 -1.35 -13.15
C ASP A 234 2.27 -0.22 -12.21
N GLN A 235 3.01 -0.53 -11.15
CA GLN A 235 3.52 0.44 -10.20
C GLN A 235 4.91 0.02 -9.75
N LYS A 236 5.83 0.98 -9.67
CA LYS A 236 7.18 0.79 -9.17
C LYS A 236 7.51 1.93 -8.21
N LEU A 237 8.07 1.57 -7.06
CA LEU A 237 8.58 2.46 -6.04
C LEU A 237 10.00 2.02 -5.71
N THR A 238 10.96 2.95 -5.74
CA THR A 238 12.33 2.68 -5.31
C THR A 238 12.76 3.69 -4.25
N LEU A 239 13.54 3.23 -3.29
CA LEU A 239 14.18 4.07 -2.30
C LEU A 239 15.63 3.62 -2.11
N ASP A 240 16.59 4.51 -2.38
CA ASP A 240 18.00 4.14 -2.32
C ASP A 240 18.47 3.88 -0.89
N LYS A 241 18.02 4.70 0.05
CA LYS A 241 18.42 4.58 1.46
C LYS A 241 17.33 5.08 2.42
N LEU A 242 17.14 4.33 3.50
CA LEU A 242 16.39 4.73 4.69
C LEU A 242 17.27 4.50 5.91
N SER A 243 17.50 5.52 6.72
CA SER A 243 18.28 5.47 7.95
C SER A 243 17.42 5.86 9.15
N ILE A 244 17.59 5.11 10.24
CA ILE A 244 16.94 5.33 11.53
C ILE A 244 18.04 5.55 12.56
N ALA A 245 18.02 6.69 13.24
CA ALA A 245 18.91 6.98 14.35
C ALA A 245 18.13 7.29 15.62
N ILE A 246 18.64 6.84 16.77
CA ILE A 246 18.06 7.09 18.09
C ILE A 246 19.15 7.75 18.95
N GLU A 247 18.84 8.90 19.56
CA GLU A 247 19.79 9.68 20.35
C GLU A 247 21.11 9.97 19.59
N GLY A 248 20.99 10.24 18.28
CA GLY A 248 22.13 10.51 17.40
C GLY A 248 22.96 9.28 17.01
N LYS A 249 22.59 8.07 17.44
CA LYS A 249 23.24 6.82 17.04
C LYS A 249 22.46 6.16 15.91
N GLU A 250 23.13 5.83 14.80
CA GLU A 250 22.50 5.09 13.70
C GLU A 250 22.17 3.67 14.16
N MET A 251 20.87 3.36 14.20
CA MET A 251 20.35 2.09 14.69
C MET A 251 20.05 1.13 13.55
N ALA A 252 19.54 1.62 12.43
CA ALA A 252 19.25 0.78 11.26
C ALA A 252 19.43 1.56 9.95
N VAL A 253 19.89 0.85 8.92
CA VAL A 253 19.98 1.34 7.55
C VAL A 253 19.42 0.28 6.61
N LEU A 254 18.47 0.68 5.77
CA LEU A 254 17.95 -0.12 4.67
C LEU A 254 18.44 0.53 3.37
N GLU A 255 19.07 -0.25 2.49
CA GLU A 255 19.61 0.23 1.22
C GLU A 255 18.99 -0.53 0.04
N GLY A 256 18.67 0.21 -1.03
CA GLY A 256 18.14 -0.32 -2.28
C GLY A 256 16.83 -1.07 -2.09
N MET A 257 15.81 -0.38 -1.60
CA MET A 257 14.44 -0.90 -1.52
C MET A 257 13.74 -0.72 -2.86
N GLU A 258 13.08 -1.77 -3.34
CA GLU A 258 12.21 -1.71 -4.52
C GLU A 258 10.91 -2.46 -4.23
N ILE A 259 9.79 -1.83 -4.61
CA ILE A 259 8.46 -2.44 -4.63
C ILE A 259 7.93 -2.30 -6.06
N ALA A 260 7.58 -3.40 -6.70
CA ALA A 260 6.99 -3.42 -8.03
C ALA A 260 5.69 -4.23 -8.02
N GLY A 261 4.57 -3.58 -8.31
CA GLY A 261 3.26 -4.19 -8.48
C GLY A 261 2.89 -4.25 -9.97
N LYS A 262 2.29 -5.35 -10.39
CA LYS A 262 1.76 -5.55 -11.75
C LYS A 262 0.41 -6.23 -11.68
N SER A 263 -0.56 -5.75 -12.44
CA SER A 263 -1.88 -6.37 -12.54
C SER A 263 -2.36 -6.37 -13.99
N ASP A 264 -2.54 -7.57 -14.53
CA ASP A 264 -3.00 -7.81 -15.89
C ASP A 264 -4.43 -8.35 -15.90
N LEU A 265 -5.18 -7.98 -16.92
CA LEU A 265 -6.47 -8.60 -17.22
C LEU A 265 -6.29 -9.71 -18.25
N VAL A 266 -6.87 -10.88 -17.96
CA VAL A 266 -6.91 -12.05 -18.84
C VAL A 266 -8.37 -12.48 -19.05
N ASN A 267 -8.60 -13.50 -19.88
CA ASN A 267 -9.95 -14.04 -20.19
C ASN A 267 -10.94 -12.95 -20.61
N ASP A 268 -10.62 -12.26 -21.70
CA ASP A 268 -11.42 -11.16 -22.26
C ASP A 268 -11.71 -10.01 -21.28
N GLY A 269 -10.80 -9.77 -20.34
CA GLY A 269 -10.90 -8.66 -19.40
C GLY A 269 -11.63 -8.98 -18.10
N LYS A 270 -12.06 -10.23 -17.87
CA LYS A 270 -12.87 -10.63 -16.72
C LYS A 270 -12.06 -11.14 -15.53
N THR A 271 -10.82 -11.57 -15.75
CA THR A 271 -10.00 -12.20 -14.73
C THR A 271 -8.74 -11.36 -14.48
N ILE A 272 -8.35 -11.22 -13.22
CA ILE A 272 -7.19 -10.45 -12.79
C ILE A 272 -6.06 -11.42 -12.40
N ASN A 273 -4.86 -11.15 -12.91
CA ASN A 273 -3.62 -11.72 -12.41
C ASN A 273 -2.73 -10.59 -11.88
N SER A 274 -2.35 -10.67 -10.62
CA SER A 274 -1.54 -9.68 -9.93
C SER A 274 -0.23 -10.28 -9.43
N GLN A 275 0.84 -9.49 -9.48
CA GLN A 275 2.16 -9.79 -8.95
C GLN A 275 2.66 -8.59 -8.13
N LEU A 276 3.27 -8.88 -6.99
CA LEU A 276 3.94 -7.92 -6.13
C LEU A 276 5.35 -8.44 -5.84
N ASP A 277 6.34 -7.70 -6.31
CA ASP A 277 7.75 -7.94 -6.04
C ASP A 277 8.25 -6.91 -5.01
N TYR A 278 8.97 -7.40 -4.00
CA TYR A 278 9.69 -6.60 -3.03
C TYR A 278 11.15 -7.04 -3.02
N SER A 279 12.07 -6.09 -2.99
CA SER A 279 13.49 -6.37 -2.76
C SER A 279 14.15 -5.33 -1.87
N LEU A 280 15.15 -5.80 -1.13
CA LEU A 280 16.01 -5.01 -0.26
C LEU A 280 17.45 -5.46 -0.48
N ASN A 281 18.31 -4.54 -0.89
CA ASN A 281 19.72 -4.86 -1.21
C ASN A 281 20.59 -5.01 0.03
N SER A 282 20.34 -4.25 1.10
CA SER A 282 21.05 -4.42 2.38
C SER A 282 20.21 -3.94 3.56
N LEU A 283 20.21 -4.72 4.64
CA LEU A 283 19.76 -4.34 5.97
C LEU A 283 20.95 -4.32 6.91
N LYS A 284 21.25 -3.16 7.48
CA LYS A 284 22.24 -3.01 8.56
C LYS A 284 21.53 -2.61 9.84
N VAL A 285 21.90 -3.23 10.95
CA VAL A 285 21.42 -2.87 12.29
C VAL A 285 22.64 -2.67 13.18
N GLN A 286 22.76 -1.51 13.84
CA GLN A 286 23.95 -1.11 14.62
C GLN A 286 25.27 -1.43 13.89
N ASN A 287 25.33 -1.10 12.60
CA ASN A 287 26.48 -1.36 11.70
C ASN A 287 26.80 -2.85 11.41
N GLN A 288 25.99 -3.80 11.89
CA GLN A 288 26.06 -5.20 11.47
C GLN A 288 25.21 -5.42 10.22
N ASP A 289 25.78 -6.01 9.18
CA ASP A 289 25.06 -6.39 7.97
C ASP A 289 24.28 -7.68 8.21
N LEU A 290 22.95 -7.58 8.17
CA LEU A 290 22.03 -8.71 8.32
C LEU A 290 21.70 -9.36 6.98
N GLY A 291 22.07 -8.74 5.86
CA GLY A 291 21.89 -9.29 4.52
C GLY A 291 20.85 -8.56 3.68
N SER A 292 20.27 -9.28 2.74
CA SER A 292 19.37 -8.80 1.68
C SER A 292 18.14 -9.70 1.59
N GLY A 293 17.02 -9.18 1.08
CA GLY A 293 15.77 -9.93 1.01
C GLY A 293 15.05 -9.73 -0.32
N LYS A 294 14.32 -10.76 -0.76
CA LYS A 294 13.42 -10.70 -1.91
C LYS A 294 12.12 -11.42 -1.60
N LEU A 295 11.04 -10.92 -2.16
CA LEU A 295 9.71 -11.48 -2.00
C LEU A 295 8.96 -11.27 -3.31
N THR A 296 8.50 -12.36 -3.94
CA THR A 296 7.55 -12.30 -5.05
C THR A 296 6.25 -12.99 -4.64
N LEU A 297 5.16 -12.21 -4.60
CA LEU A 297 3.81 -12.69 -4.37
C LEU A 297 3.02 -12.59 -5.68
N LYS A 298 2.34 -13.67 -6.08
CA LYS A 298 1.43 -13.70 -7.22
C LYS A 298 0.06 -14.17 -6.77
N VAL A 299 -0.96 -13.50 -7.25
CA VAL A 299 -2.36 -13.88 -7.07
C VAL A 299 -2.98 -13.94 -8.47
N GLY A 300 -3.34 -15.14 -8.90
CA GLY A 300 -3.92 -15.37 -10.23
C GLY A 300 -5.34 -15.89 -10.17
N GLN A 301 -6.03 -15.83 -11.30
CA GLN A 301 -7.40 -16.33 -11.47
C GLN A 301 -8.43 -15.65 -10.56
N ILE A 302 -8.23 -14.37 -10.27
CA ILE A 302 -9.24 -13.60 -9.51
C ILE A 302 -10.34 -13.17 -10.46
N ASP A 303 -11.58 -13.58 -10.19
CA ASP A 303 -12.74 -13.09 -10.94
C ASP A 303 -12.99 -11.61 -10.62
N GLY A 304 -13.16 -10.79 -11.66
CA GLY A 304 -13.27 -9.33 -11.52
C GLY A 304 -14.56 -8.87 -10.86
N GLU A 305 -15.68 -9.53 -11.13
CA GLU A 305 -16.97 -9.22 -10.48
C GLU A 305 -16.94 -9.63 -9.00
N ALA A 306 -16.34 -10.80 -8.71
CA ALA A 306 -16.10 -11.25 -7.34
C ALA A 306 -15.17 -10.30 -6.58
N TRP A 307 -14.09 -9.81 -7.20
CA TRP A 307 -13.21 -8.80 -6.60
C TRP A 307 -13.96 -7.52 -6.26
N HIS A 308 -14.77 -7.02 -7.20
CA HIS A 308 -15.58 -5.82 -6.97
C HIS A 308 -16.58 -6.01 -5.82
N GLN A 309 -17.29 -7.14 -5.80
CA GLN A 309 -18.24 -7.48 -4.74
C GLN A 309 -17.53 -7.61 -3.37
N PHE A 310 -16.38 -8.27 -3.33
CA PHE A 310 -15.57 -8.39 -2.11
C PHE A 310 -15.14 -7.01 -1.60
N SER A 311 -14.62 -6.15 -2.48
CA SER A 311 -14.17 -4.80 -2.14
C SER A 311 -15.30 -3.98 -1.49
N GLN A 312 -16.50 -3.99 -2.11
CA GLN A 312 -17.68 -3.33 -1.56
C GLN A 312 -18.09 -3.87 -0.19
N GLN A 313 -18.15 -5.20 -0.04
CA GLN A 313 -18.55 -5.83 1.22
C GLN A 313 -17.56 -5.55 2.35
N TYR A 314 -16.27 -5.74 2.09
CA TYR A 314 -15.19 -5.50 3.05
C TYR A 314 -15.17 -4.02 3.47
N HIS A 315 -15.30 -3.10 2.52
CA HIS A 315 -15.32 -1.67 2.80
C HIS A 315 -16.54 -1.28 3.64
N ALA A 316 -17.74 -1.73 3.29
CA ALA A 316 -18.95 -1.44 4.06
C ALA A 316 -18.86 -1.94 5.51
N GLN A 317 -18.35 -3.15 5.70
CA GLN A 317 -18.16 -3.73 7.04
C GLN A 317 -17.11 -2.96 7.85
N THR A 318 -15.94 -2.68 7.28
CA THR A 318 -14.87 -1.96 7.98
C THR A 318 -15.24 -0.52 8.31
N GLN A 319 -16.00 0.17 7.45
CA GLN A 319 -16.57 1.48 7.79
C GLN A 319 -17.56 1.40 8.95
N ALA A 320 -18.44 0.39 8.98
CA ALA A 320 -19.39 0.21 10.08
C ALA A 320 -18.69 -0.02 11.43
N LEU A 321 -17.47 -0.58 11.44
CA LEU A 321 -16.65 -0.73 12.65
C LEU A 321 -16.10 0.61 13.15
N LEU A 322 -15.76 1.53 12.25
CA LEU A 322 -15.28 2.88 12.62
C LEU A 322 -16.39 3.72 13.27
N ASN A 323 -17.65 3.46 12.91
CA ASN A 323 -18.82 4.13 13.49
C ASN A 323 -19.24 3.55 14.86
N GLN A 324 -18.52 2.54 15.38
CA GLN A 324 -18.75 1.97 16.70
C GLN A 324 -17.65 2.45 17.65
N PRO A 325 -17.92 3.41 18.55
CA PRO A 325 -16.89 4.01 19.41
C PRO A 325 -16.11 2.99 20.24
N ASP A 326 -16.81 1.98 20.78
CA ASP A 326 -16.22 0.92 21.61
C ASP A 326 -15.24 0.04 20.83
N VAL A 327 -15.44 -0.09 19.51
CA VAL A 327 -14.55 -0.85 18.61
C VAL A 327 -13.43 0.06 18.11
N ALA A 328 -13.76 1.24 17.58
CA ALA A 328 -12.78 2.16 16.97
C ALA A 328 -11.71 2.66 17.95
N GLN A 329 -12.04 2.77 19.24
CA GLN A 329 -11.10 3.20 20.28
C GLN A 329 -10.28 2.06 20.88
N ASN A 330 -10.62 0.80 20.57
CA ASN A 330 -9.90 -0.39 21.03
C ASN A 330 -9.16 -1.03 19.84
N PRO A 331 -7.84 -0.80 19.69
CA PRO A 331 -7.08 -1.32 18.55
C PRO A 331 -7.15 -2.83 18.37
N GLU A 332 -7.15 -3.60 19.47
CA GLU A 332 -7.20 -5.05 19.44
C GLU A 332 -8.58 -5.54 18.97
N LEU A 333 -9.65 -4.99 19.53
CA LEU A 333 -11.02 -5.32 19.12
C LEU A 333 -11.29 -4.90 17.69
N TYR A 334 -10.79 -3.73 17.27
CA TYR A 334 -10.86 -3.28 15.88
C TYR A 334 -10.17 -4.26 14.94
N GLN A 335 -8.93 -4.66 15.24
CA GLN A 335 -8.20 -5.64 14.44
C GLN A 335 -8.93 -6.99 14.36
N GLN A 336 -9.48 -7.47 15.48
CA GLN A 336 -10.29 -8.69 15.50
C GLN A 336 -11.50 -8.56 14.56
N LYS A 337 -12.27 -7.47 14.68
CA LYS A 337 -13.47 -7.26 13.87
C LYS A 337 -13.18 -7.04 12.39
N VAL A 338 -12.08 -6.36 12.06
CA VAL A 338 -11.61 -6.22 10.67
C VAL A 338 -11.21 -7.57 10.09
N THR A 339 -10.61 -8.44 10.91
CA THR A 339 -10.24 -9.81 10.52
C THR A 339 -11.50 -10.65 10.28
N GLU A 340 -12.49 -10.58 11.16
CA GLU A 340 -13.81 -11.22 10.98
C GLU A 340 -14.48 -10.74 9.69
N ALA A 341 -14.43 -9.43 9.41
CA ALA A 341 -14.98 -8.83 8.19
C ALA A 341 -14.31 -9.41 6.93
N PHE A 342 -12.98 -9.49 6.91
CA PHE A 342 -12.22 -10.11 5.82
C PHE A 342 -12.65 -11.56 5.58
N PHE A 343 -12.67 -12.41 6.63
CA PHE A 343 -13.04 -13.82 6.50
C PHE A 343 -14.50 -14.02 6.08
N SER A 344 -15.40 -13.10 6.45
CA SER A 344 -16.80 -13.15 6.03
C SER A 344 -16.98 -12.87 4.52
N ALA A 345 -16.11 -12.05 3.94
CA ALA A 345 -16.13 -11.70 2.51
C ALA A 345 -15.25 -12.64 1.67
N LEU A 346 -14.27 -13.31 2.28
CA LEU A 346 -13.31 -14.19 1.60
C LEU A 346 -13.94 -15.23 0.65
N PRO A 347 -15.06 -15.91 0.98
CA PRO A 347 -15.67 -16.88 0.06
C PRO A 347 -16.03 -16.29 -1.31
N VAL A 348 -16.34 -14.98 -1.39
CA VAL A 348 -16.63 -14.30 -2.65
C VAL A 348 -15.41 -14.35 -3.58
N LEU A 349 -14.20 -14.12 -3.05
CA LEU A 349 -12.97 -14.14 -3.84
C LEU A 349 -12.60 -15.54 -4.36
N LEU A 350 -13.15 -16.59 -3.76
CA LEU A 350 -12.84 -17.97 -4.14
C LEU A 350 -13.58 -18.44 -5.39
N LYS A 351 -14.59 -17.69 -5.87
CA LYS A 351 -15.39 -18.01 -7.08
C LYS A 351 -14.57 -18.30 -8.34
N GLY A 352 -13.37 -17.72 -8.45
CA GLY A 352 -12.48 -17.87 -9.61
C GLY A 352 -11.46 -19.01 -9.51
N ASP A 353 -11.53 -19.86 -8.48
CA ASP A 353 -10.48 -20.85 -8.15
C ASP A 353 -9.08 -20.21 -8.06
N PRO A 354 -8.89 -19.19 -7.20
CA PRO A 354 -7.69 -18.37 -7.21
C PRO A 354 -6.44 -19.18 -6.86
N VAL A 355 -5.31 -18.72 -7.40
CA VAL A 355 -3.99 -19.31 -7.16
C VAL A 355 -3.09 -18.28 -6.51
N LEU A 356 -2.61 -18.60 -5.32
CA LEU A 356 -1.62 -17.82 -4.59
C LEU A 356 -0.25 -18.46 -4.76
N THR A 357 0.76 -17.67 -5.09
CA THR A 357 2.15 -18.13 -5.18
C THR A 357 3.08 -17.15 -4.50
N LEU A 358 3.85 -17.63 -3.55
CA LEU A 358 4.94 -16.93 -2.86
C LEU A 358 6.25 -17.57 -3.33
N ALA A 359 6.92 -17.01 -4.33
CA ALA A 359 8.11 -17.64 -4.90
C ALA A 359 9.03 -16.66 -5.66
N PRO A 360 10.23 -16.33 -5.14
CA PRO A 360 10.76 -16.71 -3.81
C PRO A 360 10.33 -15.71 -2.73
N LEU A 361 10.14 -16.18 -1.49
CA LEU A 361 10.53 -15.41 -0.30
C LEU A 361 11.96 -15.84 0.06
N SER A 362 12.92 -14.92 -0.01
CA SER A 362 14.31 -15.23 0.29
C SER A 362 15.00 -14.20 1.16
N TRP A 363 15.96 -14.69 1.94
CA TRP A 363 16.89 -13.89 2.72
C TRP A 363 18.30 -14.38 2.47
N LYS A 364 19.23 -13.49 2.17
CA LYS A 364 20.61 -13.81 1.77
C LYS A 364 21.61 -13.02 2.58
N ASN A 365 22.63 -13.70 3.09
CA ASN A 365 23.83 -13.10 3.67
C ASN A 365 25.09 -13.61 2.95
N ALA A 366 26.28 -13.31 3.49
CA ALA A 366 27.55 -13.71 2.90
C ALA A 366 27.79 -15.23 2.85
N LYS A 367 27.01 -16.04 3.59
CA LYS A 367 27.18 -17.49 3.72
C LYS A 367 26.10 -18.31 3.02
N GLY A 368 25.10 -17.67 2.41
CA GLY A 368 24.09 -18.37 1.60
C GLY A 368 22.75 -17.66 1.57
N GLU A 369 21.75 -18.33 1.01
CA GLU A 369 20.39 -17.82 0.82
C GLU A 369 19.37 -18.84 1.31
N THR A 370 18.52 -18.41 2.23
CA THR A 370 17.32 -19.15 2.65
C THR A 370 16.20 -18.82 1.68
N THR A 371 15.43 -19.83 1.28
CA THR A 371 14.29 -19.66 0.37
C THR A 371 13.06 -20.39 0.90
N LEU A 372 11.90 -19.75 0.80
CA LEU A 372 10.58 -20.33 0.93
C LEU A 372 9.84 -20.12 -0.38
N ASN A 373 9.37 -21.22 -0.97
CA ASN A 373 8.44 -21.21 -2.09
C ASN A 373 7.13 -21.84 -1.62
N LEU A 374 6.00 -21.21 -1.92
CA LEU A 374 4.67 -21.72 -1.59
C LEU A 374 3.71 -21.46 -2.75
N SER A 375 2.93 -22.47 -3.11
CA SER A 375 1.84 -22.40 -4.09
C SER A 375 0.59 -22.98 -3.46
N LEU A 376 -0.47 -22.18 -3.39
CA LEU A 376 -1.77 -22.56 -2.85
C LEU A 376 -2.82 -22.38 -3.96
N PHE A 377 -3.44 -23.49 -4.35
CA PHE A 377 -4.56 -23.52 -5.29
C PHE A 377 -5.84 -23.65 -4.48
N LEU A 378 -6.76 -22.72 -4.67
CA LEU A 378 -8.03 -22.67 -3.96
C LEU A 378 -9.16 -23.15 -4.87
N LYS A 379 -10.35 -23.34 -4.28
CA LYS A 379 -11.59 -23.67 -4.97
C LYS A 379 -12.72 -22.82 -4.45
N ASP A 380 -13.75 -22.62 -5.27
CA ASP A 380 -15.02 -22.07 -4.81
C ASP A 380 -15.75 -23.04 -3.85
N PRO A 381 -15.89 -22.71 -2.55
CA PRO A 381 -16.56 -23.57 -1.57
C PRO A 381 -18.07 -23.72 -1.83
N ALA A 382 -18.68 -22.87 -2.66
CA ALA A 382 -20.09 -22.98 -3.05
C ALA A 382 -20.36 -24.13 -4.03
N THR A 383 -19.33 -24.65 -4.70
CA THR A 383 -19.45 -25.81 -5.60
C THR A 383 -19.71 -27.12 -4.85
N THR A 384 -19.49 -27.14 -3.54
CA THR A 384 -19.72 -28.31 -2.67
C THR A 384 -20.77 -27.97 -1.62
N THR A 385 -21.94 -28.61 -1.72
CA THR A 385 -23.08 -28.39 -0.80
C THR A 385 -23.18 -29.41 0.33
N ALA A 386 -22.44 -30.52 0.24
CA ALA A 386 -22.39 -31.53 1.29
C ALA A 386 -21.74 -30.95 2.56
N GLN A 387 -22.33 -31.23 3.72
CA GLN A 387 -21.68 -30.89 4.98
C GLN A 387 -20.44 -31.76 5.19
N PRO A 388 -19.29 -31.17 5.53
CA PRO A 388 -18.08 -31.91 5.79
C PRO A 388 -18.23 -32.71 7.09
N GLN A 389 -17.86 -33.98 7.03
CA GLN A 389 -17.86 -34.93 8.14
C GLN A 389 -16.47 -35.12 8.74
N THR A 390 -15.42 -34.74 8.02
CA THR A 390 -14.02 -34.85 8.46
C THR A 390 -13.27 -33.54 8.25
N LEU A 391 -12.14 -33.38 8.95
CA LEU A 391 -11.26 -32.24 8.77
C LEU A 391 -10.72 -32.16 7.33
N ALA A 392 -10.36 -33.29 6.74
CA ALA A 392 -9.97 -33.36 5.33
C ALA A 392 -11.04 -32.78 4.40
N GLN A 393 -12.32 -33.12 4.61
CA GLN A 393 -13.42 -32.62 3.79
C GLN A 393 -13.65 -31.11 3.95
N GLU A 394 -13.49 -30.57 5.17
CA GLU A 394 -13.57 -29.12 5.40
C GLU A 394 -12.47 -28.38 4.65
N VAL A 395 -11.23 -28.88 4.71
CA VAL A 395 -10.09 -28.24 4.01
C VAL A 395 -10.23 -28.41 2.49
N ASP A 396 -10.60 -29.59 1.99
CA ASP A 396 -10.76 -29.88 0.56
C ASP A 396 -11.83 -29.02 -0.12
N ARG A 397 -12.77 -28.47 0.68
CA ARG A 397 -13.84 -27.57 0.22
C ARG A 397 -13.30 -26.28 -0.38
N SER A 398 -12.25 -25.72 0.22
CA SER A 398 -11.68 -24.43 -0.21
C SER A 398 -10.26 -24.58 -0.75
N VAL A 399 -9.56 -25.67 -0.43
CA VAL A 399 -8.18 -25.92 -0.86
C VAL A 399 -8.15 -27.05 -1.88
N LYS A 400 -7.63 -26.75 -3.08
CA LYS A 400 -7.35 -27.76 -4.10
C LYS A 400 -6.04 -28.47 -3.84
N SER A 401 -5.00 -27.69 -3.59
CA SER A 401 -3.68 -28.21 -3.29
C SER A 401 -2.78 -27.13 -2.70
N LEU A 402 -1.81 -27.57 -1.90
CA LEU A 402 -0.70 -26.76 -1.39
C LEU A 402 0.61 -27.44 -1.79
N ASP A 403 1.60 -26.69 -2.24
CA ASP A 403 3.00 -27.11 -2.32
C ASP A 403 3.84 -26.04 -1.63
N ALA A 404 4.62 -26.41 -0.63
CA ALA A 404 5.52 -25.52 0.07
C ALA A 404 6.90 -26.18 0.21
N LYS A 405 7.95 -25.41 -0.07
CA LYS A 405 9.34 -25.85 0.01
C LYS A 405 10.18 -24.78 0.71
N LEU A 406 10.80 -25.18 1.80
CA LEU A 406 11.72 -24.39 2.59
C LEU A 406 13.13 -24.98 2.45
N ALA A 407 14.12 -24.12 2.22
CA ALA A 407 15.53 -24.48 2.25
C ALA A 407 16.31 -23.42 3.03
N ILE A 408 17.00 -23.84 4.09
CA ILE A 408 17.82 -23.01 4.97
C ILE A 408 19.23 -23.62 5.00
N PRO A 409 20.22 -23.05 4.28
CA PRO A 409 21.60 -23.47 4.41
C PRO A 409 22.08 -23.24 5.85
N MET A 410 22.72 -24.24 6.48
CA MET A 410 23.15 -24.12 7.87
C MET A 410 24.12 -22.97 8.08
N ASP A 411 25.09 -22.79 7.18
CA ASP A 411 26.10 -21.73 7.29
C ASP A 411 25.47 -20.33 7.20
N MET A 412 24.43 -20.18 6.37
CA MET A 412 23.62 -18.96 6.30
C MET A 412 22.91 -18.68 7.62
N ALA A 413 22.25 -19.69 8.21
CA ALA A 413 21.53 -19.52 9.47
C ALA A 413 22.48 -19.22 10.65
N VAL A 414 23.64 -19.88 10.69
CA VAL A 414 24.68 -19.62 11.70
C VAL A 414 25.21 -18.20 11.57
N GLU A 415 25.51 -17.72 10.37
CA GLU A 415 25.95 -16.34 10.14
C GLU A 415 24.89 -15.34 10.61
N PHE A 416 23.62 -15.56 10.24
CA PHE A 416 22.53 -14.69 10.67
C PHE A 416 22.43 -14.62 12.20
N MET A 417 22.38 -15.77 12.88
CA MET A 417 22.32 -15.82 14.34
C MET A 417 23.59 -15.28 15.01
N THR A 418 24.75 -15.37 14.37
CA THR A 418 25.99 -14.75 14.85
C THR A 418 25.86 -13.23 14.86
N GLN A 419 25.31 -12.63 13.80
CA GLN A 419 25.07 -11.18 13.77
C GLN A 419 24.04 -10.77 14.83
N ILE A 420 22.99 -11.55 15.05
CA ILE A 420 22.02 -11.31 16.14
C ILE A 420 22.70 -11.35 17.51
N ALA A 421 23.50 -12.38 17.81
CA ALA A 421 24.21 -12.46 19.09
C ALA A 421 25.20 -11.29 19.28
N LYS A 422 25.85 -10.81 18.21
CA LYS A 422 26.69 -9.60 18.30
C LYS A 422 25.89 -8.35 18.64
N LEU A 423 24.65 -8.23 18.16
CA LEU A 423 23.74 -7.15 18.53
C LEU A 423 23.31 -7.22 20.01
N GLU A 424 23.28 -8.42 20.59
CA GLU A 424 23.05 -8.65 22.02
C GLU A 424 24.31 -8.38 22.88
N GLY A 425 25.46 -8.12 22.26
CA GLY A 425 26.71 -7.74 22.93
C GLY A 425 27.74 -8.86 23.05
N TYR A 426 27.50 -10.05 22.48
CA TYR A 426 28.50 -11.12 22.46
C TYR A 426 29.69 -10.78 21.55
N GLN A 427 30.88 -11.21 21.96
CA GLN A 427 32.09 -11.13 21.11
C GLN A 427 32.02 -12.16 19.98
N GLN A 428 32.74 -11.92 18.87
CA GLN A 428 32.68 -12.73 17.65
C GLN A 428 32.76 -14.25 17.92
N ASP A 429 33.79 -14.70 18.63
CA ASP A 429 34.03 -16.14 18.87
C ASP A 429 32.92 -16.80 19.69
N ASP A 430 32.37 -16.09 20.67
CA ASP A 430 31.30 -16.59 21.53
C ASP A 430 29.95 -16.55 20.81
N ALA A 431 29.70 -15.49 20.02
CA ALA A 431 28.54 -15.36 19.16
C ALA A 431 28.47 -16.49 18.13
N GLU A 432 29.58 -16.81 17.47
CA GLU A 432 29.64 -17.91 16.50
C GLU A 432 29.38 -19.28 17.14
N LYS A 433 29.97 -19.54 18.31
CA LYS A 433 29.72 -20.79 19.06
C LYS A 433 28.27 -20.92 19.47
N LEU A 434 27.69 -19.85 20.02
CA LEU A 434 26.29 -19.80 20.44
C LEU A 434 25.35 -20.02 19.25
N ALA A 435 25.55 -19.28 18.16
CA ALA A 435 24.78 -19.41 16.94
C ALA A 435 24.85 -20.83 16.36
N LYS A 436 26.05 -21.42 16.30
CA LYS A 436 26.25 -22.79 15.82
C LYS A 436 25.49 -23.80 16.68
N GLN A 437 25.58 -23.70 18.00
CA GLN A 437 24.84 -24.58 18.91
C GLN A 437 23.33 -24.43 18.75
N GLN A 438 22.83 -23.20 18.65
CA GLN A 438 21.40 -22.93 18.52
C GLN A 438 20.84 -23.45 17.19
N VAL A 439 21.51 -23.18 16.08
CA VAL A 439 21.09 -23.65 14.75
C VAL A 439 21.16 -25.17 14.65
N GLN A 440 22.22 -25.80 15.18
CA GLN A 440 22.33 -27.26 15.24
C GLN A 440 21.23 -27.87 16.11
N GLY A 441 20.93 -27.27 17.26
CA GLY A 441 19.86 -27.70 18.15
C GLY A 441 18.48 -27.62 17.47
N LEU A 442 18.16 -26.51 16.80
CA LEU A 442 16.92 -26.36 16.04
C LEU A 442 16.83 -27.34 14.85
N SER A 443 17.93 -27.55 14.13
CA SER A 443 18.01 -28.56 13.07
C SER A 443 17.72 -29.96 13.60
N ALA A 444 18.37 -30.35 14.70
CA ALA A 444 18.17 -31.66 15.33
C ALA A 444 16.74 -31.84 15.82
N MET A 445 16.15 -30.79 16.42
CA MET A 445 14.76 -30.78 16.86
C MET A 445 13.79 -30.95 15.68
N GLY A 446 14.00 -30.20 14.59
CA GLY A 446 13.20 -30.33 13.37
C GLY A 446 13.26 -31.74 12.77
N GLN A 447 14.44 -32.38 12.79
CA GLN A 447 14.60 -33.78 12.37
C GLN A 447 13.91 -34.76 13.34
N MET A 448 14.03 -34.54 14.65
CA MET A 448 13.41 -35.36 15.69
C MET A 448 11.88 -35.39 15.52
N PHE A 449 11.26 -34.23 15.26
CA PHE A 449 9.83 -34.11 14.96
C PHE A 449 9.47 -34.43 13.50
N ARG A 450 10.45 -34.84 12.67
CA ARG A 450 10.28 -35.16 11.24
C ARG A 450 9.75 -34.00 10.39
N LEU A 451 9.82 -32.77 10.89
CA LEU A 451 9.39 -31.54 10.19
C LEU A 451 10.40 -31.10 9.14
N THR A 452 11.68 -31.39 9.37
CA THR A 452 12.77 -31.04 8.47
C THR A 452 13.66 -32.24 8.18
N THR A 453 14.38 -32.16 7.08
CA THR A 453 15.49 -33.04 6.71
C THR A 453 16.77 -32.23 6.68
N LEU A 454 17.91 -32.87 6.93
CA LEU A 454 19.22 -32.27 6.74
C LEU A 454 19.92 -33.01 5.60
N LYS A 455 20.11 -32.33 4.48
CA LYS A 455 20.81 -32.87 3.30
C LYS A 455 21.73 -31.79 2.75
N ASP A 456 22.96 -32.15 2.41
CA ASP A 456 23.94 -31.23 1.80
C ASP A 456 24.10 -29.92 2.60
N ASN A 457 24.25 -30.03 3.94
CA ASN A 457 24.34 -28.91 4.89
C ASN A 457 23.14 -27.92 4.83
N THR A 458 21.98 -28.39 4.37
CA THR A 458 20.77 -27.58 4.22
C THR A 458 19.62 -28.21 5.01
N ILE A 459 19.02 -27.42 5.90
CA ILE A 459 17.78 -27.77 6.59
C ILE A 459 16.66 -27.53 5.58
N ALA A 460 16.01 -28.60 5.16
CA ALA A 460 14.96 -28.55 4.13
C ALA A 460 13.64 -29.09 4.67
N SER A 461 12.54 -28.49 4.24
CA SER A 461 11.19 -29.01 4.46
C SER A 461 10.39 -28.93 3.17
N SER A 462 9.65 -30.00 2.85
CA SER A 462 8.68 -29.99 1.75
C SER A 462 7.33 -30.45 2.27
N LEU A 463 6.29 -29.64 2.08
CA LEU A 463 4.93 -29.96 2.46
C LEU A 463 4.05 -29.89 1.22
N GLN A 464 3.32 -30.97 0.95
CA GLN A 464 2.30 -30.99 -0.09
C GLN A 464 0.97 -31.42 0.52
N TYR A 465 -0.11 -30.82 0.05
CA TYR A 465 -1.48 -31.23 0.35
C TYR A 465 -2.28 -31.38 -0.93
N ALA A 466 -3.05 -32.46 -1.05
CA ALA A 466 -4.12 -32.59 -2.04
C ALA A 466 -5.07 -33.72 -1.64
N ASN A 467 -6.38 -33.50 -1.77
CA ASN A 467 -7.43 -34.52 -1.58
C ASN A 467 -7.32 -35.22 -0.22
N GLY A 468 -7.26 -34.44 0.86
CA GLY A 468 -7.15 -34.96 2.23
C GLY A 468 -5.83 -35.65 2.59
N GLN A 469 -4.83 -35.63 1.70
CA GLN A 469 -3.54 -36.27 1.91
C GLN A 469 -2.43 -35.23 2.02
N ILE A 470 -1.58 -35.39 3.03
CA ILE A 470 -0.35 -34.63 3.23
C ILE A 470 0.84 -35.48 2.77
N THR A 471 1.82 -34.86 2.11
CA THR A 471 3.16 -35.42 1.92
C THR A 471 4.18 -34.47 2.55
N LEU A 472 4.71 -34.86 3.72
CA LEU A 472 5.73 -34.12 4.44
C LEU A 472 7.08 -34.81 4.24
N ASN A 473 8.06 -34.11 3.67
CA ASN A 473 9.41 -34.63 3.43
C ASN A 473 9.43 -36.00 2.71
N GLY A 474 8.49 -36.21 1.78
CA GLY A 474 8.31 -37.47 1.04
C GLY A 474 7.48 -38.55 1.77
N GLN A 475 7.09 -38.33 3.03
CA GLN A 475 6.22 -39.24 3.79
C GLN A 475 4.76 -38.83 3.62
N LYS A 476 3.96 -39.74 3.06
CA LYS A 476 2.53 -39.52 2.82
C LYS A 476 1.70 -39.95 4.04
N MET A 477 0.73 -39.13 4.44
CA MET A 477 -0.20 -39.40 5.54
C MET A 477 -1.54 -38.67 5.34
N PRO A 478 -2.64 -39.15 5.94
CA PRO A 478 -3.88 -38.39 6.07
C PRO A 478 -3.67 -37.03 6.77
N LEU A 479 -4.52 -36.04 6.47
CA LEU A 479 -4.47 -34.73 7.12
C LEU A 479 -4.67 -34.83 8.64
N GLU A 480 -5.56 -35.70 9.08
CA GLU A 480 -5.87 -35.92 10.50
C GLU A 480 -4.65 -36.42 11.27
N ASP A 481 -3.89 -37.36 10.69
CA ASP A 481 -2.66 -37.88 11.28
C ASP A 481 -1.60 -36.78 11.38
N PHE A 482 -1.46 -35.94 10.33
CA PHE A 482 -0.55 -34.81 10.34
C PHE A 482 -0.88 -33.79 11.43
N VAL A 483 -2.16 -33.40 11.58
CA VAL A 483 -2.60 -32.50 12.66
C VAL A 483 -2.40 -33.13 14.04
N GLY A 484 -2.61 -34.43 14.15
CA GLY A 484 -2.37 -35.21 15.37
C GLY A 484 -0.91 -35.14 15.86
N LEU A 485 0.08 -34.95 14.98
CA LEU A 485 1.49 -34.79 15.37
C LEU A 485 1.73 -33.59 16.29
N PHE A 486 0.89 -32.57 16.21
CA PHE A 486 1.04 -31.32 16.98
C PHE A 486 0.22 -31.31 18.27
N GLY A 487 -0.41 -32.43 18.63
CA GLY A 487 -1.19 -32.53 19.87
C GLY A 487 -2.37 -31.56 19.93
N MET A 488 -2.81 -31.02 18.79
CA MET A 488 -4.03 -30.23 18.74
C MET A 488 -5.20 -31.17 19.04
N PRO A 489 -6.08 -30.86 20.02
CA PRO A 489 -7.32 -31.62 20.19
C PRO A 489 -8.00 -31.65 18.83
N ALA A 490 -8.62 -32.79 18.48
CA ALA A 490 -9.33 -32.94 17.21
C ALA A 490 -10.09 -31.65 16.95
N LEU A 491 -9.66 -30.89 15.92
CA LEU A 491 -10.34 -29.67 15.52
C LEU A 491 -11.74 -30.12 15.16
N SER A 492 -12.67 -29.98 16.11
CA SER A 492 -14.07 -30.23 15.87
C SER A 492 -14.43 -29.33 14.70
N VAL A 493 -15.06 -29.91 13.67
CA VAL A 493 -15.61 -29.17 12.53
C VAL A 493 -16.26 -27.90 13.11
N PRO A 494 -15.81 -26.68 12.73
CA PRO A 494 -16.44 -25.47 13.22
C PRO A 494 -17.94 -25.56 12.94
N ASP A 495 -18.79 -25.20 13.90
CA ASP A 495 -20.23 -25.09 13.64
C ASP A 495 -20.41 -24.04 12.52
N VAL A 496 -20.64 -24.51 11.30
CA VAL A 496 -20.91 -23.66 10.15
C VAL A 496 -22.26 -23.00 10.41
N PRO A 497 -22.36 -21.66 10.46
CA PRO A 497 -23.66 -21.00 10.52
C PRO A 497 -24.50 -21.48 9.35
N ALA A 498 -25.69 -22.02 9.64
CA ALA A 498 -26.60 -22.46 8.60
C ALA A 498 -26.81 -21.31 7.60
N LEU A 499 -26.50 -21.56 6.33
CA LEU A 499 -26.90 -20.65 5.25
C LEU A 499 -28.41 -20.47 5.36
N PRO A 500 -28.93 -19.22 5.42
CA PRO A 500 -30.37 -19.00 5.41
C PRO A 500 -30.92 -19.65 4.13
N GLN A 501 -31.82 -20.61 4.31
CA GLN A 501 -32.59 -21.18 3.20
C GLN A 501 -33.38 -20.02 2.58
N GLN A 502 -33.13 -19.76 1.29
CA GLN A 502 -34.02 -18.92 0.48
C GLN A 502 -35.32 -19.64 0.18
#